data_AF-A0A2J7PWQ0-F1
#
_entry.id   AF-A0A2J7PWQ0-F1
#
_cell.length_a   1.000
_cell.length_b   1.000
_cell.length_c   1.000
_cell.angle_alpha   90.00
_cell.angle_beta   90.00
_cell.angle_gamma   90.00
#
_symmetry.space_group_name_H-M   'P 1'
#
loop_
_entity.id
_entity.type
_entity.pdbx_description
1 polymer ?
#
loop_
_entity_poly.entity_id
_entity_poly.type
_entity_poly.pdbx_seq_one_letter_code
_entity_poly.pdbx_strand_id
1 'polypeptide(L)'
;MKGLSLSSLKSHPALIPLYACVGLGCCGALLYTLRLAVRSPEVSWNKKSNPEPWNEYSNKQHKFYSPVRDYSKIESPAPKYD
;
A
#
# COMPACT_ATOMS: atom_id res chain seq x y z
N MET A 1 -2.01 -33.06 5.56
CA MET A 1 -2.87 -32.32 6.50
C MET A 1 -4.26 -32.20 5.90
N LYS A 2 -5.33 -32.61 6.60
CA LYS A 2 -6.71 -32.41 6.14
C LYS A 2 -7.00 -30.90 6.15
N GLY A 3 -7.58 -30.36 5.08
CA GLY A 3 -7.93 -28.93 4.96
C GLY A 3 -7.09 -28.12 3.96
N LEU A 4 -5.84 -28.48 3.70
CA LEU A 4 -4.92 -27.69 2.85
C LEU A 4 -4.84 -28.15 1.38
N SER A 5 -5.45 -29.28 1.04
CA SER A 5 -5.48 -29.77 -0.35
C SER A 5 -6.75 -29.34 -1.08
N LEU A 6 -6.66 -29.16 -2.40
CA LEU A 6 -7.80 -28.83 -3.25
C LEU A 6 -8.94 -29.86 -3.14
N SER A 7 -8.60 -31.15 -2.99
CA SER A 7 -9.58 -32.20 -2.74
C SER A 7 -10.31 -32.02 -1.41
N SER A 8 -9.60 -31.58 -0.36
CA SER A 8 -10.21 -31.34 0.97
C SER A 8 -11.15 -30.13 0.96
N LEU A 9 -10.88 -29.12 0.14
CA LEU A 9 -11.73 -27.94 -0.01
C LEU A 9 -13.03 -28.26 -0.75
N LYS A 10 -12.98 -29.17 -1.74
CA LYS A 10 -14.19 -29.71 -2.40
C LYS A 10 -15.03 -30.57 -1.46
N SER A 11 -14.40 -31.38 -0.61
CA SER A 11 -15.12 -32.21 0.36
C SER A 11 -15.78 -31.42 1.49
N HIS A 12 -15.29 -30.21 1.79
CA HIS A 12 -15.80 -29.36 2.87
C HIS A 12 -16.02 -27.91 2.41
N PRO A 13 -17.13 -27.61 1.72
CA PRO A 13 -17.40 -26.27 1.16
C PRO A 13 -17.50 -25.17 2.22
N ALA A 14 -17.80 -25.52 3.47
CA ALA A 14 -17.83 -24.57 4.59
C ALA A 14 -16.46 -23.90 4.86
N LEU A 15 -15.34 -24.46 4.41
CA LEU A 15 -14.01 -23.86 4.57
C LEU A 15 -13.74 -22.74 3.55
N ILE A 16 -14.49 -22.68 2.45
CA ILE A 16 -14.31 -21.67 1.39
C ILE A 16 -14.46 -20.24 1.93
N PRO A 17 -15.55 -19.86 2.63
CA PRO A 17 -15.68 -18.50 3.17
C PRO A 17 -14.60 -18.15 4.20
N LEU A 18 -14.15 -19.13 4.99
CA LEU A 18 -13.05 -18.93 5.94
C LEU A 18 -11.74 -18.57 5.20
N TYR A 19 -11.36 -19.35 4.20
CA TYR A 19 -10.16 -19.07 3.41
C TYR A 19 -10.28 -17.79 2.60
N ALA A 20 -11.48 -17.43 2.14
CA ALA A 20 -11.71 -16.15 1.46
C ALA A 20 -11.42 -14.97 2.40
N CYS A 21 -11.97 -14.97 3.62
CA CYS A 21 -11.71 -13.91 4.60
C CYS A 21 -10.23 -13.82 4.99
N VAL A 22 -9.58 -14.97 5.24
CA VAL A 22 -8.14 -15.01 5.57
C VAL A 22 -7.30 -14.53 4.39
N GLY A 23 -7.59 -15.02 3.18
CA GLY A 23 -6.90 -14.61 1.95
C GLY A 23 -7.04 -13.11 1.70
N LEU A 24 -8.25 -12.56 1.84
CA LEU A 24 -8.49 -11.12 1.73
C LEU A 24 -7.68 -10.33 2.76
N GLY A 25 -7.62 -10.80 4.02
CA GLY A 25 -6.80 -10.17 5.07
C GLY A 25 -5.31 -10.17 4.74
N CYS A 26 -4.76 -11.33 4.35
CA CYS A 26 -3.35 -11.46 3.97
C CYS A 26 -3.02 -10.60 2.74
N CYS A 27 -3.85 -10.64 1.71
CA CYS A 27 -3.69 -9.78 0.52
C CYS A 27 -3.74 -8.30 0.90
N GLY A 28 -4.70 -7.87 1.74
CA GLY A 28 -4.80 -6.49 2.20
C GLY A 28 -3.56 -6.03 2.97
N ALA A 29 -3.02 -6.87 3.85
CA ALA A 29 -1.79 -6.58 4.59
C ALA A 29 -0.57 -6.45 3.66
N LEU A 30 -0.41 -7.38 2.71
CA LEU A 30 0.68 -7.33 1.72
C LEU A 30 0.55 -6.10 0.81
N LEU A 31 -0.65 -5.80 0.33
CA LEU A 31 -0.87 -4.64 -0.53
C LEU A 31 -0.59 -3.32 0.21
N TYR A 32 -1.03 -3.19 1.46
CA TYR A 32 -0.83 -1.96 2.23
C TYR A 32 0.65 -1.76 2.60
N THR A 33 1.34 -2.82 3.00
CA THR A 33 2.77 -2.77 3.31
C THR A 33 3.61 -2.46 2.07
N LEU A 34 3.34 -3.09 0.92
CA LEU A 34 3.97 -2.77 -0.36
C LEU A 34 3.72 -1.31 -0.76
N ARG A 35 2.49 -0.83 -0.59
CA ARG A 35 2.12 0.55 -0.87
C ARG A 35 2.87 1.53 0.03
N LEU A 36 3.04 1.22 1.31
CA LEU A 36 3.84 2.04 2.22
C LEU A 36 5.32 2.02 1.82
N ALA A 37 5.87 0.86 1.48
CA ALA A 37 7.25 0.72 1.06
C ALA A 37 7.57 1.58 -0.18
N VAL A 38 6.66 1.66 -1.16
CA VAL A 38 6.91 2.36 -2.43
C VAL A 38 6.44 3.81 -2.42
N ARG A 39 5.42 4.16 -1.62
CA ARG A 39 4.76 5.49 -1.65
C ARG A 39 4.88 6.29 -0.36
N SER A 40 5.74 5.88 0.57
CA SER A 40 6.03 6.66 1.77
C SER A 40 7.19 7.62 1.52
N PRO A 41 7.08 8.91 1.92
CA PRO A 41 8.17 9.88 1.78
C PRO A 41 9.40 9.50 2.63
N GLU A 42 9.19 8.71 3.69
CA GLU A 42 10.26 8.23 4.58
C GLU A 42 11.14 7.14 3.95
N VAL A 43 10.71 6.55 2.83
CA VAL A 43 11.40 5.41 2.22
C VAL A 43 11.91 5.81 0.84
N SER A 44 13.24 5.88 0.69
CA SER A 44 13.89 6.10 -0.60
C SER A 44 14.66 4.86 -1.05
N TRP A 45 14.23 4.30 -2.19
CA TRP A 45 14.91 3.18 -2.86
C TRP A 45 16.06 3.64 -3.77
N ASN A 46 15.99 4.88 -4.28
CA ASN A 46 16.99 5.43 -5.20
C ASN A 46 17.90 6.43 -4.49
N LYS A 47 18.99 5.93 -3.89
CA LYS A 47 19.96 6.75 -3.16
C LYS A 47 20.99 7.48 -4.04
N LYS A 48 21.14 7.09 -5.31
CA LYS A 48 22.20 7.60 -6.19
C LYS A 48 21.70 8.59 -7.23
N SER A 49 20.53 8.36 -7.81
CA SER A 49 20.01 9.19 -8.91
C SER A 49 19.00 10.24 -8.43
N ASN A 50 18.55 10.17 -7.18
CA ASN A 50 17.68 11.18 -6.58
C ASN A 50 18.30 11.68 -5.26
N PRO A 51 19.18 12.71 -5.31
CA PRO A 51 19.83 13.25 -4.12
C PRO A 51 18.84 13.91 -3.15
N GLU A 52 17.65 14.32 -3.61
CA GLU A 52 16.64 15.01 -2.80
C GLU A 52 15.27 14.28 -2.84
N PRO A 53 15.17 13.09 -2.24
CA PRO A 53 13.95 12.26 -2.30
C PRO A 53 12.72 12.92 -1.66
N TRP A 54 12.91 13.82 -0.71
CA TRP A 54 11.82 14.57 -0.05
C TRP A 54 11.03 15.46 -1.02
N ASN A 55 11.64 15.93 -2.12
CA ASN A 55 10.97 16.78 -3.10
C ASN A 55 9.88 16.03 -3.88
N GLU A 56 9.96 14.69 -3.98
CA GLU A 56 9.02 13.89 -4.77
C GLU A 56 7.58 13.95 -4.26
N TYR A 57 7.40 14.11 -2.94
CA TYR A 57 6.09 14.15 -2.28
C TYR A 57 5.64 15.55 -1.82
N SER A 58 6.38 16.60 -2.18
CA SER A 58 6.10 18.00 -1.80
C SER A 58 4.64 18.42 -2.09
N ASN A 59 4.14 18.12 -3.29
CA ASN A 59 2.78 18.45 -3.73
C ASN A 59 1.90 17.22 -3.99
N LYS A 60 2.28 16.04 -3.49
CA LYS A 60 1.54 14.78 -3.71
C LYS A 60 0.75 14.38 -2.47
N GLN A 61 -0.40 13.74 -2.70
CA GLN A 61 -1.17 13.15 -1.61
C GLN A 61 -0.48 11.89 -1.07
N HIS A 62 0.08 11.96 0.13
CA HIS A 62 0.59 10.77 0.81
C HIS A 62 -0.54 9.88 1.39
N LYS A 63 -1.68 10.45 1.81
CA LYS A 63 -2.79 9.66 2.36
C LYS A 63 -3.43 8.79 1.27
N PHE A 64 -3.75 7.53 1.59
CA PHE A 64 -4.38 6.63 0.63
C PHE A 64 -5.76 7.14 0.18
N TYR A 65 -6.49 7.75 1.12
CA TYR A 65 -7.82 8.28 0.91
C TYR A 65 -7.96 9.62 1.64
N SER A 66 -8.50 10.62 0.95
CA SER A 66 -8.87 11.89 1.54
C SER A 66 -10.12 12.45 0.83
N PRO A 67 -11.31 12.29 1.42
CA PRO A 67 -12.55 12.71 0.77
C PRO A 67 -12.81 14.22 0.86
N VAL A 68 -12.25 14.89 1.88
CA VAL A 68 -12.54 16.30 2.17
C VAL A 68 -11.52 17.23 1.54
N ARG A 69 -10.25 16.80 1.44
CA ARG A 69 -9.14 17.68 1.07
C ARG A 69 -8.56 17.29 -0.28
N ASP A 70 -8.61 18.24 -1.21
CA ASP A 70 -7.99 18.11 -2.52
C ASP A 70 -6.52 18.54 -2.45
N TYR A 71 -5.62 17.55 -2.40
CA TYR A 71 -4.18 17.79 -2.34
C TYR A 71 -3.59 18.31 -3.65
N SER A 72 -4.30 18.23 -4.78
CA SER A 72 -3.80 18.73 -6.06
C SER A 72 -3.72 20.27 -6.11
N LYS A 73 -4.46 20.94 -5.22
CA LYS A 73 -4.54 22.40 -5.13
C LYS A 73 -3.71 22.99 -3.99
N ILE A 74 -3.04 22.14 -3.22
CA ILE A 74 -2.28 22.56 -2.04
C ILE A 74 -0.81 22.53 -2.40
N GLU A 75 -0.18 23.70 -2.40
CA GLU A 75 1.27 23.81 -2.54
C GLU A 75 1.97 23.64 -1.19
N SER A 76 3.15 23.03 -1.22
CA SER A 76 4.03 22.98 -0.05
C SER A 76 4.46 24.39 0.37
N PRO A 77 4.39 24.74 1.67
CA PRO A 77 4.88 26.03 2.17
C PRO A 77 6.41 26.10 2.20
N ALA A 78 7.11 24.99 1.95
CA ALA A 78 8.57 24.97 1.90
C ALA A 78 9.08 25.76 0.69
N PRO A 79 10.22 26.45 0.81
CA PRO A 79 10.85 27.15 -0.31
C PRO A 79 11.22 26.15 -1.42
N LYS A 80 11.03 26.58 -2.66
CA LYS A 80 11.48 25.84 -3.85
C LYS A 80 12.96 26.17 -4.05
N TYR A 81 13.80 25.16 -4.14
CA TYR A 81 15.22 25.30 -4.45
C TYR A 81 15.39 25.01 -5.96
N ASP A 82 16.17 25.85 -6.65
CA ASP A 82 16.47 25.73 -8.09
C ASP A 82 17.57 24.70 -8.37
#